data_AF-A0A8J7MKJ7-F1
#
_entry.id   AF-A0A8J7MKJ7-F1
#
_cell.length_a   1.000
_cell.length_b   1.000
_cell.length_c   1.000
_cell.angle_alpha   90.00
_cell.angle_beta   90.00
_cell.angle_gamma   90.00
#
_symmetry.space_group_name_H-M   'P 1'
#
loop_
_entity.id
_entity.type
_entity.pdbx_description
1 polymer ?
#
loop_
_entity_poly.entity_id
_entity_poly.type
_entity_poly.pdbx_seq_one_letter_code
_entity_poly.pdbx_strand_id
1 'polypeptide(L)'
;DSNGNTQTRYSYHYYDLLITKIDADGELAWMRKLPKRQVGSRGRGGMGAKHMSIDGNHYFVYLDNVKNMDLTLDKRPAVHSDGRGGFLTAYRLNNETGNVEKVSIFNTLDIKEKYKLYQFQTKRMLPVSNNEFVIEFYKKQKEDVLVKIKIK
;
A
#
# COMPACT_ATOMS: atom_id res chain seq x y z
N ASP A 1 9.84 7.17 -36.07
CA ASP A 1 9.31 8.11 -37.07
C ASP A 1 9.91 9.49 -36.81
N SER A 2 10.61 10.04 -37.80
CA SER A 2 11.35 11.32 -37.67
C SER A 2 10.48 12.50 -38.14
N ASN A 3 9.29 12.67 -37.53
CA ASN A 3 8.34 13.74 -37.86
C ASN A 3 8.28 14.87 -36.80
N GLY A 4 9.31 15.05 -35.97
CA GLY A 4 9.32 16.11 -34.95
C GLY A 4 8.31 15.92 -33.80
N ASN A 5 7.70 14.74 -33.69
CA ASN A 5 6.80 14.39 -32.60
C ASN A 5 7.62 14.01 -31.35
N THR A 6 7.78 14.97 -30.43
CA THR A 6 8.34 14.68 -29.11
C THR A 6 7.30 13.95 -28.27
N GLN A 7 7.53 12.66 -27.97
CA GLN A 7 6.72 11.91 -27.01
C GLN A 7 7.35 11.99 -25.62
N THR A 8 6.71 12.72 -24.71
CA THR A 8 7.09 12.71 -23.29
C THR A 8 6.44 11.52 -22.58
N ARG A 9 7.26 10.69 -21.92
CA ARG A 9 6.78 9.59 -21.07
C ARG A 9 7.15 9.86 -19.62
N TYR A 10 6.16 9.78 -18.74
CA TYR A 10 6.36 9.87 -17.30
C TYR A 10 6.39 8.48 -16.69
N SER A 11 7.35 8.25 -15.80
CA SER A 11 7.42 7.07 -14.94
C SER A 11 7.44 7.54 -13.49
N TYR A 12 6.56 6.96 -12.69
CA TYR A 12 6.41 7.27 -11.28
C TYR A 12 6.88 6.07 -10.46
N HIS A 13 7.73 6.33 -9.47
CA HIS A 13 8.36 5.32 -8.64
C HIS A 13 7.97 5.54 -7.19
N TYR A 14 7.23 4.60 -6.61
CA TYR A 14 6.86 4.60 -5.20
C TYR A 14 7.57 3.43 -4.53
N TYR A 15 8.81 3.66 -4.14
CA TYR A 15 9.68 2.64 -3.58
C TYR A 15 9.55 2.58 -2.04
N ASP A 16 10.68 2.35 -1.38
CA ASP A 16 10.79 2.12 0.05
C ASP A 16 10.12 3.22 0.86
N LEU A 17 9.60 2.86 2.04
CA LEU A 17 9.15 3.83 3.03
C LEU A 17 10.25 3.99 4.07
N LEU A 18 10.56 5.24 4.43
CA LEU A 18 11.52 5.59 5.47
C LEU A 18 10.75 6.21 6.62
N ILE A 19 10.70 5.54 7.76
CA ILE A 19 9.96 5.97 8.94
C ILE A 19 10.95 6.24 10.05
N THR A 20 10.80 7.40 10.69
CA THR A 20 11.64 7.85 11.80
C THR A 20 10.74 8.28 12.94
N LYS A 21 11.10 7.89 14.16
CA LYS A 21 10.51 8.42 15.38
C LYS A 21 11.56 9.24 16.11
N ILE A 22 11.16 10.45 16.48
CA ILE A 22 11.88 11.35 17.37
C ILE A 22 11.08 11.40 18.67
N ASP A 23 11.75 11.30 19.81
CA ASP A 23 11.09 11.36 21.12
C ASP A 23 10.83 12.82 21.57
N ALA A 24 10.30 12.97 22.78
CA ALA A 24 9.94 14.29 23.33
C ALA A 24 11.17 15.16 23.65
N ASP A 25 12.33 14.54 23.83
CA ASP A 25 13.59 15.23 24.09
C ASP A 25 14.30 15.66 22.78
N GLY A 26 13.75 15.25 21.64
CA GLY A 26 14.29 15.54 20.32
C GLY A 26 15.29 14.50 19.82
N GLU A 27 15.44 13.38 20.53
CA GLU A 27 16.40 12.33 20.21
C GLU A 27 15.80 11.27 19.28
N LEU A 28 16.67 10.60 18.51
CA LEU A 28 16.27 9.52 17.61
C LEU A 28 15.89 8.27 18.42
N ALA A 29 14.59 8.01 18.56
CA ALA A 29 14.10 6.80 19.20
C ALA A 29 14.35 5.56 18.32
N TRP A 30 13.91 5.61 17.06
CA TRP A 30 14.21 4.56 16.08
C TRP A 30 14.00 5.04 14.66
N MET A 31 14.66 4.35 13.71
CA MET A 31 14.44 4.49 12.27
C MET A 31 14.23 3.12 11.64
N ARG A 32 13.31 3.05 10.67
CA ARG A 32 13.01 1.83 9.92
C ARG A 32 12.88 2.14 8.43
N LYS A 33 13.51 1.28 7.63
CA LYS A 33 13.28 1.17 6.19
C LYS A 33 12.30 0.04 5.94
N LEU A 34 11.19 0.32 5.28
CA LEU A 34 10.18 -0.66 4.90
C LEU A 34 10.29 -0.92 3.38
N PRO A 35 10.78 -2.11 2.96
CA PRO A 35 11.01 -2.38 1.55
C PRO A 35 9.72 -2.34 0.76
N LYS A 36 9.68 -1.58 -0.32
CA LYS A 36 8.50 -1.52 -1.19
C LYS A 36 8.92 -1.14 -2.58
N ARG A 37 8.24 -1.68 -3.60
CA ARG A 37 8.64 -1.41 -4.99
C ARG A 37 7.46 -1.34 -5.95
N GLN A 38 6.98 -0.13 -6.22
CA GLN A 38 5.90 0.12 -7.18
C GLN A 38 6.34 1.06 -8.30
N VAL A 39 5.82 0.82 -9.51
CA VAL A 39 6.05 1.65 -10.69
C VAL A 39 4.76 1.83 -11.48
N GLY A 40 4.54 3.02 -12.04
CA GLY A 40 3.39 3.31 -12.89
C GLY A 40 3.66 4.45 -13.86
N SER A 41 2.79 4.62 -14.85
CA SER A 41 2.90 5.66 -15.89
C SER A 41 1.84 6.77 -15.76
N ARG A 42 0.94 6.66 -14.78
CA ARG A 42 -0.22 7.57 -14.61
C ARG A 42 -0.31 8.10 -13.18
N GLY A 43 0.61 9.01 -12.84
CA GLY A 43 0.65 9.64 -11.52
C GLY A 43 0.72 8.60 -10.39
N ARG A 44 -0.04 8.84 -9.31
CA ARG A 44 -0.09 7.94 -8.16
C ARG A 44 -0.87 6.65 -8.41
N GLY A 45 -1.95 6.69 -9.18
CA GLY A 45 -2.82 5.52 -9.39
C GLY A 45 -3.21 4.78 -8.09
N GLY A 46 -3.08 3.46 -8.09
CA GLY A 46 -3.22 2.59 -6.90
C GLY A 46 -1.96 2.47 -6.04
N MET A 47 -0.90 3.20 -6.38
CA MET A 47 0.39 3.17 -5.69
C MET A 47 0.41 4.06 -4.44
N GLY A 48 1.56 4.03 -3.75
CA GLY A 48 1.78 4.67 -2.46
C GLY A 48 1.36 3.76 -1.31
N ALA A 49 1.28 4.34 -0.11
CA ALA A 49 0.78 3.69 1.09
C ALA A 49 -0.15 4.65 1.85
N LYS A 50 -1.13 4.10 2.56
CA LYS A 50 -1.97 4.83 3.52
C LYS A 50 -1.42 4.56 4.92
N HIS A 51 -1.15 5.62 5.67
CA HIS A 51 -0.81 5.55 7.08
C HIS A 51 -2.07 5.60 7.96
N MET A 52 -2.10 4.78 9.01
CA MET A 52 -3.09 4.79 10.09
C MET A 52 -2.38 4.44 11.40
N SER A 53 -2.82 5.02 12.52
CA SER A 53 -2.33 4.68 13.86
C SER A 53 -3.45 4.02 14.65
N ILE A 54 -3.21 2.79 15.09
CA ILE A 54 -4.21 1.92 15.73
C ILE A 54 -3.52 1.14 16.85
N ASP A 55 -4.03 1.25 18.07
CA ASP A 55 -3.61 0.47 19.23
C ASP A 55 -2.08 0.44 19.43
N GLY A 56 -1.46 1.61 19.54
CA GLY A 56 0.00 1.74 19.71
C GLY A 56 0.85 1.30 18.51
N ASN A 57 0.24 0.98 17.37
CA ASN A 57 0.93 0.57 16.15
C ASN A 57 0.64 1.53 14.99
N HIS A 58 1.61 1.68 14.09
CA HIS A 58 1.44 2.32 12.80
C HIS A 58 1.23 1.26 11.72
N TYR A 59 0.21 1.46 10.90
CA TYR A 59 -0.11 0.64 9.75
C TYR A 59 0.15 1.42 8.47
N PHE A 60 0.99 0.87 7.60
CA PHE A 60 1.22 1.39 6.25
C PHE A 60 0.61 0.43 5.25
N VAL A 61 -0.64 0.69 4.84
CA VAL A 61 -1.42 -0.20 3.97
C VAL A 61 -1.23 0.16 2.50
N TYR A 62 -0.95 -0.84 1.67
CA TYR A 62 -0.68 -0.66 0.25
C TYR A 62 -0.98 -1.94 -0.55
N LEU A 63 -1.00 -1.79 -1.88
CA LEU A 63 -1.14 -2.90 -2.82
C LEU A 63 0.25 -3.35 -3.28
N ASP A 64 0.55 -4.64 -3.25
CA ASP A 64 1.89 -5.16 -3.55
C ASP A 64 1.83 -6.31 -4.57
N ASN A 65 2.99 -6.71 -5.09
CA ASN A 65 3.11 -7.82 -6.03
C ASN A 65 2.99 -9.13 -5.28
N VAL A 66 2.06 -10.02 -5.67
CA VAL A 66 1.81 -11.32 -5.03
C VAL A 66 3.07 -12.15 -4.71
N LYS A 67 4.17 -11.99 -5.45
CA LYS A 67 5.46 -12.62 -5.18
C LYS A 67 6.14 -12.14 -3.88
N ASN A 68 5.66 -11.05 -3.29
CA ASN A 68 6.21 -10.43 -2.10
C ASN A 68 5.44 -10.79 -0.82
N MET A 69 4.46 -11.71 -0.87
CA MET A 69 3.62 -12.05 0.30
C MET A 69 4.47 -12.52 1.49
N ASP A 70 5.41 -13.43 1.25
CA ASP A 70 6.28 -14.01 2.29
C ASP A 70 7.70 -13.40 2.27
N LEU A 71 7.85 -12.23 1.67
CA LEU A 71 9.15 -11.59 1.53
C LEU A 71 9.60 -10.98 2.87
N THR A 72 10.75 -11.43 3.35
CA THR A 72 11.40 -10.88 4.55
C THR A 72 11.92 -9.45 4.31
N LEU A 73 12.04 -8.67 5.39
CA LEU A 73 12.38 -7.24 5.34
C LEU A 73 13.79 -6.94 4.80
N ASP A 74 14.69 -7.93 4.79
CA ASP A 74 16.06 -7.81 4.26
C ASP A 74 16.15 -8.05 2.75
N LYS A 75 15.06 -8.51 2.11
CA LYS A 75 15.03 -8.83 0.69
C LYS A 75 14.45 -7.71 -0.14
N ARG A 76 14.94 -7.62 -1.38
CA ARG A 76 14.46 -6.65 -2.36
C ARG A 76 13.10 -7.11 -2.93
N PRO A 77 12.04 -6.29 -2.87
CA PRO A 77 10.75 -6.66 -3.43
C PRO A 77 10.74 -6.78 -4.95
N ALA A 78 9.95 -7.74 -5.44
CA ALA A 78 9.50 -7.77 -6.82
C ALA A 78 8.68 -6.51 -7.11
N VAL A 79 8.76 -6.02 -8.36
CA VAL A 79 8.05 -4.79 -8.76
C VAL A 79 6.56 -5.06 -8.86
N HIS A 80 5.76 -4.24 -8.20
CA HIS A 80 4.34 -4.09 -8.48
C HIS A 80 4.14 -3.00 -9.54
N SER A 81 3.33 -3.28 -10.56
CA SER A 81 2.98 -2.30 -11.60
C SER A 81 1.55 -1.82 -11.40
N ASP A 82 1.36 -0.51 -11.42
CA ASP A 82 0.03 0.10 -11.25
C ASP A 82 -1.01 -0.49 -12.24
N GLY A 83 -2.22 -0.73 -11.74
CA GLY A 83 -3.32 -1.31 -12.51
C GLY A 83 -3.22 -2.81 -12.81
N ARG A 84 -2.21 -3.54 -12.30
CA ARG A 84 -2.06 -4.99 -12.52
C ARG A 84 -2.70 -5.87 -11.44
N GLY A 85 -3.54 -5.31 -10.58
CA GLY A 85 -4.03 -5.97 -9.37
C GLY A 85 -2.89 -6.23 -8.38
N GLY A 86 -3.12 -7.05 -7.36
CA GLY A 86 -2.08 -7.36 -6.37
C GLY A 86 -2.66 -7.87 -5.06
N PHE A 87 -1.80 -8.04 -4.07
CA PHE A 87 -2.26 -8.37 -2.72
C PHE A 87 -2.24 -7.12 -1.85
N LEU A 88 -3.33 -6.89 -1.14
CA LEU A 88 -3.44 -5.81 -0.18
C LEU A 88 -2.73 -6.27 1.11
N THR A 89 -1.79 -5.46 1.57
CA THR A 89 -0.93 -5.76 2.70
C THR A 89 -0.65 -4.51 3.51
N ALA A 90 -0.15 -4.69 4.73
CA ALA A 90 0.31 -3.62 5.57
C ALA A 90 1.69 -3.94 6.16
N TYR A 91 2.50 -2.90 6.37
CA TYR A 91 3.51 -2.97 7.43
C TYR A 91 2.86 -2.55 8.74
N ARG A 92 2.94 -3.41 9.75
CA ARG A 92 2.62 -3.09 11.15
C ARG A 92 3.92 -2.73 11.85
N LEU A 93 3.99 -1.52 12.39
CA LEU A 93 5.15 -0.97 13.07
C LEU A 93 4.75 -0.61 14.50
N ASN A 94 5.37 -1.25 15.50
CA ASN A 94 5.12 -0.94 16.90
C ASN A 94 5.73 0.44 17.25
N ASN A 95 4.92 1.35 17.79
CA ASN A 95 5.32 2.73 18.04
C ASN A 95 6.43 2.85 19.10
N GLU A 96 6.45 1.95 20.08
CA GLU A 96 7.42 2.00 21.19
C GLU A 96 8.76 1.41 20.77
N THR A 97 8.77 0.18 20.25
CA THR A 97 9.97 -0.59 19.95
C THR A 97 10.52 -0.36 18.54
N GLY A 98 9.70 0.15 17.63
CA GLY A 98 10.01 0.22 16.21
C GLY A 98 9.99 -1.15 15.51
N ASN A 99 9.54 -2.23 16.16
CA ASN A 99 9.47 -3.55 15.53
C ASN A 99 8.50 -3.55 14.35
N VAL A 100 8.91 -4.18 13.24
CA VAL A 100 8.15 -4.21 11.97
C VAL A 100 7.73 -5.63 11.64
N GLU A 101 6.48 -5.79 11.25
CA GLU A 101 5.94 -7.00 10.67
C GLU A 101 5.19 -6.69 9.38
N LYS A 102 5.25 -7.60 8.41
CA LYS A 102 4.41 -7.53 7.20
C LYS A 102 3.17 -8.39 7.39
N VAL A 103 2.01 -7.77 7.28
CA VAL A 103 0.71 -8.43 7.47
C VAL A 103 -0.02 -8.52 6.13
N SER A 104 -0.43 -9.73 5.76
CA SER A 104 -1.28 -9.97 4.59
C SER A 104 -2.74 -9.74 4.95
N ILE A 105 -3.46 -8.93 4.17
CA ILE A 105 -4.88 -8.62 4.43
C ILE A 105 -5.77 -9.47 3.52
N PHE A 106 -5.65 -9.31 2.20
CA PHE A 106 -6.23 -10.24 1.23
C PHE A 106 -5.62 -10.06 -0.16
N ASN A 107 -5.69 -11.07 -1.01
CA ASN A 107 -5.32 -11.00 -2.41
C ASN A 107 -6.52 -10.54 -3.26
N THR A 108 -6.37 -9.45 -4.01
CA THR A 108 -7.47 -8.92 -4.85
C THR A 108 -7.88 -9.88 -5.97
N LEU A 109 -7.01 -10.84 -6.32
CA LEU A 109 -7.27 -11.86 -7.33
C LEU A 109 -8.16 -13.01 -6.83
N ASP A 110 -8.24 -13.22 -5.51
CA ASP A 110 -8.99 -14.34 -4.92
C ASP A 110 -10.46 -13.98 -4.63
N ILE A 111 -10.86 -12.77 -5.00
CA ILE A 111 -12.22 -12.28 -4.85
C ILE A 111 -13.09 -12.90 -5.94
N LYS A 112 -14.23 -13.51 -5.54
CA LYS A 112 -15.22 -14.12 -6.44
C LYS A 112 -15.49 -13.21 -7.64
N GLU A 113 -15.61 -13.76 -8.86
CA GLU A 113 -15.70 -12.99 -10.11
C GLU A 113 -16.76 -11.88 -10.09
N LYS A 114 -17.89 -12.10 -9.41
CA LYS A 114 -18.96 -11.10 -9.23
C LYS A 114 -18.54 -9.83 -8.48
N TYR A 115 -17.38 -9.84 -7.82
CA TYR A 115 -16.78 -8.75 -7.06
C TYR A 115 -15.40 -8.36 -7.61
N LYS A 116 -15.08 -8.70 -8.87
CA LYS A 116 -13.80 -8.36 -9.49
C LYS A 116 -13.49 -6.87 -9.32
N LEU A 117 -12.46 -6.58 -8.55
CA LEU A 117 -12.04 -5.22 -8.22
C LEU A 117 -11.21 -4.66 -9.39
N TYR A 118 -11.58 -3.49 -9.89
CA TYR A 118 -10.89 -2.88 -11.04
C TYR A 118 -9.94 -1.75 -10.65
N GLN A 119 -10.39 -0.82 -9.80
CA GLN A 119 -9.55 0.29 -9.39
C GLN A 119 -9.45 0.32 -7.87
N PHE A 120 -8.22 0.23 -7.40
CA PHE A 120 -7.82 0.49 -6.03
C PHE A 120 -7.12 1.84 -5.97
N GLN A 121 -7.40 2.62 -4.93
CA GLN A 121 -6.67 3.84 -4.63
C GLN A 121 -6.43 3.94 -3.13
N THR A 122 -5.18 4.14 -2.72
CA THR A 122 -4.80 4.32 -1.32
C THR A 122 -5.53 5.48 -0.62
N LYS A 123 -6.04 6.48 -1.37
CA LYS A 123 -6.84 7.59 -0.81
C LYS A 123 -8.25 7.19 -0.40
N ARG A 124 -8.78 6.10 -0.97
CA ARG A 124 -10.14 5.59 -0.71
C ARG A 124 -10.21 4.68 0.52
N MET A 125 -9.22 4.80 1.40
CA MET A 125 -9.13 4.08 2.65
C MET A 125 -9.51 5.05 3.78
N LEU A 126 -10.58 4.71 4.49
CA LEU A 126 -11.17 5.53 5.54
C LEU A 126 -11.22 4.74 6.85
N PRO A 127 -10.59 5.21 7.93
CA PRO A 127 -10.82 4.65 9.25
C PRO A 127 -12.29 4.91 9.64
N VAL A 128 -12.94 3.89 10.21
CA VAL A 128 -14.35 3.97 10.66
C VAL A 128 -14.50 3.71 12.15
N SER A 129 -13.47 3.15 12.79
CA SER A 129 -13.36 3.03 14.24
C SER A 129 -11.88 2.89 14.63
N ASN A 130 -11.60 2.70 15.92
CA ASN A 130 -10.24 2.51 16.43
C ASN A 130 -9.52 1.31 15.80
N ASN A 131 -10.22 0.27 15.35
CA ASN A 131 -9.64 -0.94 14.79
C ASN A 131 -10.26 -1.39 13.46
N GLU A 132 -11.08 -0.55 12.84
CA GLU A 132 -11.73 -0.83 11.57
C GLU A 132 -11.46 0.28 10.56
N PHE A 133 -11.27 -0.12 9.31
CA PHE A 133 -11.26 0.79 8.18
C PHE A 133 -11.99 0.16 7.01
N VAL A 134 -12.52 1.02 6.14
CA VAL A 134 -13.14 0.61 4.89
C VAL A 134 -12.26 0.99 3.72
N ILE A 135 -12.30 0.17 2.68
CA ILE A 135 -11.69 0.47 1.39
C ILE A 135 -12.77 0.41 0.32
N GLU A 136 -12.85 1.47 -0.46
CA GLU A 136 -13.70 1.52 -1.65
C GLU A 136 -12.93 1.03 -2.88
N PHE A 137 -13.55 0.13 -3.63
CA PHE A 137 -13.07 -0.37 -4.90
C PHE A 137 -14.11 -0.15 -5.99
N TYR A 138 -13.67 0.33 -7.15
CA TYR A 138 -14.54 0.40 -8.33
C TYR A 138 -14.68 -0.98 -8.98
N LYS A 139 -15.92 -1.42 -9.28
CA LYS A 139 -16.22 -2.71 -9.93
C LYS A 139 -16.80 -2.61 -11.35
N LYS A 140 -16.60 -1.47 -12.03
CA LYS A 140 -17.22 -1.10 -13.33
C LYS A 140 -18.72 -0.81 -13.23
N GLN A 141 -19.32 -0.41 -14.36
CA GLN A 141 -20.74 -0.10 -14.48
C GLN A 141 -21.25 1.02 -13.55
N LYS A 142 -20.34 1.93 -13.16
CA LYS A 142 -20.62 2.99 -12.16
C LYS A 142 -21.00 2.43 -10.79
N GLU A 143 -20.52 1.25 -10.45
CA GLU A 143 -20.71 0.65 -9.13
C GLU A 143 -19.39 0.54 -8.37
N ASP A 144 -19.47 0.74 -7.06
CA ASP A 144 -18.37 0.57 -6.12
C ASP A 144 -18.70 -0.54 -5.11
N VAL A 145 -17.65 -1.12 -4.54
CA VAL A 145 -17.72 -2.11 -3.44
C VAL A 145 -16.93 -1.57 -2.27
N LEU A 146 -17.54 -1.58 -1.09
CA LEU A 146 -16.87 -1.27 0.17
C LEU A 146 -16.47 -2.57 0.86
N VAL A 147 -15.18 -2.69 1.14
CA VAL A 147 -14.63 -3.79 1.94
C VAL A 147 -14.27 -3.24 3.31
N LYS A 148 -14.94 -3.72 4.35
CA LYS A 148 -14.58 -3.43 5.74
C LYS A 148 -13.50 -4.41 6.19
N ILE A 149 -12.44 -3.87 6.77
CA ILE A 149 -11.36 -4.64 7.38
C ILE A 149 -11.35 -4.33 8.87
N LYS A 150 -11.33 -5.38 9.68
CA LYS A 150 -11.14 -5.31 11.13
C LYS A 150 -9.76 -5.84 11.47
N ILE A 151 -8.96 -5.02 12.13
CA ILE A 151 -7.65 -5.39 12.64
C ILE A 151 -7.88 -6.12 13.98
N LYS A 152 -7.26 -7.29 14.13
CA LYS A 152 -7.25 -8.08 15.36
C LYS A 152 -5.90 -7.94 16.05
#